data_AF-A0AAX6LJ95-F1
#
_entry.id   AF-A0AAX6LJ95-F1
#
_cell.length_a   1.000
_cell.length_b   1.000
_cell.length_c   1.000
_cell.angle_alpha   90.00
_cell.angle_beta   90.00
_cell.angle_gamma   90.00
#
_symmetry.space_group_name_H-M   'P 1'
#
loop_
_entity.id
_entity.type
_entity.pdbx_description
1 polymer ?
#
loop_
_entity_poly.entity_id
_entity_poly.type
_entity_poly.pdbx_seq_one_letter_code
_entity_poly.pdbx_strand_id
1 'polypeptide(L)'
;MALIKKDADALHVNVEKTVDDTRKQKTITAKDRKSLRVDPDTYDTIKSLAYIKDKKIYEIENEMVEAYKRDKLSPREREIFDSMNRSAK
;
A
#
# COMPACT_ATOMS: atom_id res chain seq x y z
N MET A 1 55.80 -1.95 -29.14
CA MET A 1 54.34 -1.74 -29.26
C MET A 1 53.72 -1.95 -27.89
N ALA A 2 52.99 -0.94 -27.42
CA ALA A 2 52.70 -0.72 -26.01
C ALA A 2 51.73 -1.73 -25.39
N LEU A 3 52.12 -2.19 -24.20
CA LEU A 3 51.36 -2.97 -23.22
C LEU A 3 50.24 -2.13 -22.61
N ILE A 4 49.10 -1.94 -23.26
CA ILE A 4 47.93 -1.29 -22.62
C ILE A 4 46.62 -1.84 -23.18
N LYS A 5 46.39 -3.16 -23.15
CA LYS A 5 45.08 -3.73 -23.52
C LYS A 5 44.76 -5.03 -22.76
N LYS A 6 45.09 -5.13 -21.46
CA LYS A 6 44.70 -6.32 -20.68
C LYS A 6 43.88 -6.06 -19.42
N ASP A 7 43.74 -4.81 -18.99
CA ASP A 7 43.14 -4.54 -17.68
C ASP A 7 41.75 -3.87 -17.75
N ALA A 8 41.17 -3.70 -18.95
CA ALA A 8 39.88 -3.05 -19.12
C ALA A 8 38.67 -4.00 -18.99
N ASP A 9 38.86 -5.30 -19.19
CA ASP A 9 37.77 -6.31 -19.15
C ASP A 9 37.61 -7.00 -17.79
N ALA A 10 38.46 -6.69 -16.80
CA ALA A 10 38.47 -7.38 -15.52
C ALA A 10 37.60 -6.72 -14.42
N LEU A 11 36.98 -5.56 -14.70
CA LEU A 11 36.12 -4.87 -13.73
C LEU A 11 34.63 -5.06 -14.07
N HIS A 12 34.18 -6.32 -14.08
CA HIS A 12 32.77 -6.60 -13.89
C HIS A 12 32.43 -6.36 -12.41
N VAL A 13 32.21 -5.09 -12.05
CA VAL A 13 31.58 -4.73 -10.79
C VAL A 13 30.16 -5.30 -10.80
N ASN A 14 30.00 -6.48 -10.19
CA ASN A 14 28.69 -7.02 -9.88
C ASN A 14 28.10 -6.16 -8.76
N VAL A 15 27.44 -5.07 -9.15
CA VAL A 15 26.65 -4.25 -8.22
C VAL A 15 25.45 -5.10 -7.87
N GLU A 16 25.52 -5.81 -6.74
CA GLU A 16 24.32 -6.36 -6.13
C GLU A 16 23.36 -5.19 -5.92
N LYS A 17 22.29 -5.18 -6.70
CA LYS A 17 21.18 -4.25 -6.53
C LYS A 17 20.42 -4.72 -5.29
N THR A 18 20.99 -4.50 -4.11
CA THR A 18 20.31 -4.69 -2.84
C THR A 18 19.20 -3.63 -2.81
N VAL A 19 18.03 -4.03 -3.29
CA VAL A 19 16.80 -3.28 -3.06
C VAL A 19 16.61 -3.38 -1.55
N ASP A 20 16.72 -2.24 -0.87
CA ASP A 20 16.49 -2.16 0.55
C ASP A 20 15.03 -2.54 0.84
N ASP A 21 14.81 -3.83 1.16
CA ASP A 21 13.49 -4.40 1.49
C ASP A 21 13.01 -3.96 2.88
N THR A 22 13.75 -3.04 3.53
CA THR A 22 13.36 -2.46 4.83
C THR A 22 12.40 -1.28 4.71
N ARG A 23 11.68 -1.13 3.58
CA ARG A 23 10.39 -0.40 3.58
C ARG A 23 9.39 -1.19 4.41
N LYS A 24 9.64 -1.27 5.72
CA LYS A 24 8.76 -1.79 6.74
C LYS A 24 7.42 -1.13 6.49
N GLN A 25 6.47 -1.92 6.02
CA GLN A 25 5.09 -1.53 5.91
C GLN A 25 4.71 -1.04 7.30
N LYS A 26 4.54 0.28 7.47
CA LYS A 26 4.25 0.87 8.79
C LYS A 26 3.02 0.16 9.33
N THR A 27 3.22 -0.69 10.34
CA THR A 27 2.11 -1.36 11.03
C THR A 27 1.31 -0.27 11.71
N ILE A 28 0.13 0.02 11.18
CA ILE A 28 -0.77 1.04 11.73
C ILE A 28 -1.20 0.55 13.12
N THR A 29 -0.73 1.23 14.16
CA THR A 29 -1.13 0.91 15.53
C THR A 29 -2.51 1.50 15.80
N ALA A 30 -3.18 1.09 16.88
CA ALA A 30 -4.48 1.64 17.25
C ALA A 30 -4.44 3.16 17.47
N LYS A 31 -3.27 3.72 17.84
CA LYS A 31 -3.07 5.16 18.06
C LYS A 31 -3.00 5.97 16.77
N ASP A 32 -2.62 5.33 15.66
CA ASP A 32 -2.48 5.98 14.36
C ASP A 32 -3.81 6.06 13.60
N ARG A 33 -4.85 5.37 14.09
CA ARG A 33 -6.18 5.35 13.47
C ARG A 33 -6.93 6.64 13.75
N LYS A 34 -7.60 7.17 12.72
CA LYS A 34 -8.44 8.37 12.80
C LYS A 34 -9.90 7.96 12.99
N SER A 35 -10.68 8.80 13.66
CA SER A 35 -12.13 8.62 13.78
C SER A 35 -12.84 9.13 12.54
N LEU A 36 -13.86 8.39 12.10
CA LEU A 36 -14.80 8.77 11.05
C LEU A 36 -16.19 8.86 11.68
N ARG A 37 -16.91 9.96 11.45
CA ARG A 37 -18.32 10.06 11.83
C ARG A 37 -19.15 9.60 10.64
N VAL A 38 -20.08 8.69 10.89
CA VAL A 38 -21.00 8.13 9.91
C VAL A 38 -22.43 8.21 10.46
N ASP A 39 -23.41 8.08 9.56
CA ASP A 39 -24.80 8.02 9.97
C ASP A 39 -25.09 6.78 10.84
N PRO A 40 -26.03 6.86 11.80
CA PRO A 40 -26.33 5.76 12.72
C PRO A 40 -26.66 4.44 12.01
N ASP A 41 -27.50 4.49 10.98
CA ASP A 41 -27.92 3.30 10.22
C ASP A 41 -26.74 2.62 9.50
N THR A 42 -25.81 3.43 8.99
CA THR A 42 -24.58 2.95 8.36
C THR A 42 -23.67 2.28 9.39
N TYR A 43 -23.52 2.88 10.57
CA TYR A 43 -22.74 2.31 11.66
C TYR A 43 -23.28 0.94 12.09
N ASP A 44 -24.59 0.83 12.32
CA ASP A 44 -25.21 -0.43 12.74
C ASP A 44 -25.09 -1.52 11.69
N THR A 45 -25.14 -1.14 10.41
CA THR A 45 -24.88 -2.05 9.30
C THR A 45 -23.45 -2.58 9.32
N ILE A 46 -22.45 -1.69 9.41
CA ILE A 46 -21.03 -2.08 9.45
C ILE A 46 -20.75 -2.93 10.69
N LYS A 47 -21.31 -2.57 11.84
CA LYS A 47 -21.19 -3.30 13.10
C LYS A 47 -21.76 -4.72 12.97
N SER A 48 -22.91 -4.88 12.34
CA SER A 48 -23.54 -6.19 12.12
C SER A 48 -22.67 -7.06 11.20
N LEU A 49 -22.10 -6.47 10.14
CA LEU A 49 -21.17 -7.17 9.24
C LEU A 49 -19.89 -7.59 9.95
N ALA A 50 -19.33 -6.71 10.77
CA ALA A 50 -18.15 -7.00 11.58
C ALA A 50 -18.39 -8.18 12.54
N TYR A 51 -19.57 -8.23 13.16
CA TYR A 51 -19.97 -9.35 14.03
C TYR A 51 -20.10 -10.67 13.26
N ILE A 52 -20.78 -10.67 12.12
CA ILE A 52 -20.98 -11.87 11.27
C ILE A 52 -19.64 -12.42 10.77
N LYS A 53 -18.69 -11.53 10.45
CA LYS A 53 -17.38 -11.89 9.89
C LYS A 53 -16.29 -12.12 10.93
N ASP A 54 -16.60 -11.94 12.21
CA ASP A 54 -15.63 -11.96 13.32
C ASP A 54 -14.39 -11.10 13.02
N LYS A 55 -14.65 -9.86 12.57
CA LYS A 55 -13.61 -8.87 12.21
C LYS A 55 -13.84 -7.58 12.97
N LYS A 56 -12.78 -6.80 13.15
CA LYS A 56 -12.92 -5.46 13.71
C LYS A 56 -13.50 -4.52 12.65
N ILE A 57 -14.28 -3.54 13.10
CA ILE A 57 -14.97 -2.57 12.23
C ILE A 57 -14.03 -1.94 11.20
N TYR A 58 -12.83 -1.50 11.64
CA TYR A 58 -11.86 -0.87 10.75
C TYR A 58 -11.27 -1.81 9.68
N GLU A 59 -11.33 -3.12 9.88
CA GLU A 59 -10.90 -4.11 8.86
C GLU A 59 -11.96 -4.22 7.77
N ILE A 60 -13.23 -4.21 8.16
CA ILE A 60 -14.37 -4.15 7.24
C ILE A 60 -14.36 -2.84 6.44
N GLU A 61 -14.09 -1.70 7.09
CA GLU A 61 -13.98 -0.41 6.41
C GLU A 61 -12.89 -0.43 5.32
N ASN A 62 -11.72 -1.00 5.62
CA ASN A 62 -10.64 -1.15 4.63
C ASN A 62 -11.07 -2.05 3.47
N GLU A 63 -11.68 -3.20 3.76
CA GLU A 63 -12.16 -4.13 2.73
C GLU A 63 -13.23 -3.49 1.84
N MET A 64 -14.13 -2.67 2.40
CA MET A 64 -15.13 -1.93 1.64
C MET A 64 -14.50 -0.92 0.68
N VAL A 65 -13.49 -0.17 1.12
CA VAL A 65 -12.76 0.78 0.27
C VAL A 65 -12.01 0.05 -0.84
N GLU A 66 -11.34 -1.06 -0.53
CA GLU A 66 -10.63 -1.86 -1.53
C GLU A 66 -11.58 -2.50 -2.54
N ALA A 67 -12.73 -3.00 -2.10
CA ALA A 67 -13.77 -3.54 -2.98
C ALA A 67 -14.33 -2.46 -3.92
N TYR A 68 -14.63 -1.27 -3.39
CA TYR A 68 -15.09 -0.15 -4.21
C TYR A 68 -14.04 0.26 -5.26
N LYS A 69 -12.77 0.31 -4.86
CA LYS A 69 -11.64 0.59 -5.76
C LYS A 69 -11.47 -0.45 -6.86
N ARG A 70 -11.72 -1.72 -6.56
CA ARG A 70 -11.61 -2.81 -7.53
C ARG A 70 -12.80 -2.84 -8.49
N ASP A 71 -14.01 -2.68 -7.96
CA ASP A 71 -15.24 -3.04 -8.67
C ASP A 71 -15.91 -1.83 -9.33
N LYS A 72 -15.66 -0.60 -8.85
CA LYS A 72 -16.36 0.61 -9.31
C LYS A 72 -15.47 1.67 -9.95
N LEU A 73 -14.18 1.72 -9.62
CA LEU A 73 -13.27 2.71 -10.20
C LEU A 73 -12.75 2.26 -11.58
N SER A 74 -12.84 3.15 -12.57
CA SER A 74 -12.14 2.97 -13.85
C SER A 74 -10.62 3.02 -13.66
N PRO A 75 -9.83 2.53 -14.63
CA PRO A 75 -8.36 2.57 -14.54
C PRO A 75 -7.80 3.98 -14.31
N ARG A 76 -8.42 5.00 -14.93
CA ARG A 76 -8.00 6.40 -14.79
C ARG A 76 -8.33 6.97 -13.41
N GLU A 77 -9.53 6.71 -12.89
CA GLU A 77 -9.91 7.14 -11.53
C GLU A 77 -9.04 6.47 -10.47
N ARG A 78 -8.70 5.20 -10.68
CA ARG A 78 -7.80 4.46 -9.80
C ARG A 78 -6.39 5.05 -9.78
N GLU A 79 -5.86 5.46 -10.92
CA GLU A 79 -4.56 6.13 -11.02
C GLU A 79 -4.55 7.49 -10.30
N ILE A 80 -5.62 8.28 -10.44
CA ILE A 80 -5.79 9.54 -9.70
C ILE A 80 -5.88 9.27 -8.19
N PHE A 81 -6.65 8.27 -7.78
CA PHE A 81 -6.73 7.89 -6.36
C PHE A 81 -5.37 7.48 -5.79
N ASP A 82 -4.58 6.72 -6.56
CA ASP A 82 -3.26 6.27 -6.13
C ASP A 82 -2.22 7.40 -6.10
N SER A 83 -2.32 8.38 -7.00
CA SER A 83 -1.43 9.55 -6.98
C SER A 83 -1.69 10.43 -5.75
N MET A 84 -2.96 10.66 -5.39
CA MET A 84 -3.33 11.41 -4.18
C MET A 84 -2.85 10.73 -2.90
N ASN A 85 -3.00 9.40 -2.80
CA ASN A 85 -2.61 8.65 -1.61
C ASN A 85 -1.09 8.45 -1.48
N ARG A 86 -0.33 8.45 -2.59
CA ARG A 86 1.14 8.47 -2.54
C ARG A 86 1.69 9.78 -2.01
N SER A 87 1.04 10.91 -2.32
CA SER A 87 1.46 12.23 -1.84
C SER A 87 1.22 12.44 -0.34
N ALA A 88 0.40 11.60 0.28
CA ALA A 88 0.04 11.69 1.70
C ALA A 88 0.92 10.84 2.65
N LYS A 89 1.89 10.08 2.11
CA LYS A 89 2.83 9.23 2.87
C LYS A 89 4.23 9.84 2.91
#